data_AF-N8XNJ7-F1
#
_entry.id   AF-N8XNJ7-F1
#
_cell.length_a   1.000
_cell.length_b   1.000
_cell.length_c   1.000
_cell.angle_alpha   90.00
_cell.angle_beta   90.00
_cell.angle_gamma   90.00
#
_symmetry.space_group_name_H-M   'P 1'
#
loop_
_entity.id
_entity.type
_entity.pdbx_description
1 polymer ?
#
loop_
_entity_poly.entity_id
_entity_poly.type
_entity_poly.pdbx_seq_one_letter_code
_entity_poly.pdbx_strand_id
1 'polypeptide(L)'
;MKNLTPDLYAPIIPNKGAAGLSLGMRYADFLEQTGHLFIDDYLEESIFDNVWRVYEQKEFNEITQIQYNFNYCYWNDSVVLVFNGNSSELESIQLYSGYKGALFEEFHIGDKLSKIHEKFNFYFYADVHYLIDDNVYIDSDEDPALIEGVALKTDYLIEYSSTYSDHVVEQINVFKA
;
A
#
# COMPACT_ATOMS: atom_id res chain seq x y z
N MET A 1 -1.23 -28.63 -1.99
CA MET A 1 -0.56 -27.32 -2.13
C MET A 1 -1.64 -26.27 -1.99
N LYS A 2 -1.47 -25.31 -1.07
CA LYS A 2 -2.33 -24.12 -1.04
C LYS A 2 -1.80 -23.20 -2.13
N ASN A 3 -2.67 -22.69 -3.00
CA ASN A 3 -2.35 -21.54 -3.86
C ASN A 3 -2.92 -20.32 -3.14
N LEU A 4 -2.10 -19.67 -2.33
CA LEU A 4 -2.45 -18.42 -1.67
C LEU A 4 -2.68 -17.36 -2.75
N THR A 5 -3.91 -16.89 -2.84
CA THR A 5 -4.35 -15.82 -3.75
C THR A 5 -4.94 -14.70 -2.91
N PRO A 6 -4.81 -13.43 -3.33
CA PRO A 6 -5.33 -12.32 -2.54
C PRO A 6 -6.85 -12.34 -2.55
N ASP A 7 -7.46 -12.13 -1.39
CA ASP A 7 -8.88 -11.86 -1.28
C ASP A 7 -9.15 -10.38 -1.62
N LEU A 8 -9.55 -10.12 -2.87
CA LEU A 8 -9.78 -8.77 -3.37
C LEU A 8 -10.96 -8.04 -2.68
N TYR A 9 -11.76 -8.75 -1.87
CA TYR A 9 -12.91 -8.19 -1.14
C TYR A 9 -12.67 -8.08 0.36
N ALA A 10 -11.52 -8.56 0.85
CA ALA A 10 -11.18 -8.46 2.27
C ALA A 10 -11.15 -7.00 2.73
N PRO A 11 -11.51 -6.70 3.98
CA PRO A 11 -11.39 -5.36 4.52
C PRO A 11 -9.92 -4.89 4.56
N ILE A 12 -9.72 -3.58 4.45
CA ILE A 12 -8.43 -2.93 4.63
C ILE A 12 -8.30 -2.56 6.11
N ILE A 13 -7.30 -3.11 6.79
CA ILE A 13 -7.10 -2.92 8.23
C ILE A 13 -5.74 -2.24 8.45
N PRO A 14 -5.72 -0.93 8.78
CA PRO A 14 -4.49 -0.18 9.03
C PRO A 14 -3.56 -0.88 10.03
N ASN A 15 -2.25 -0.81 9.77
CA ASN A 15 -1.19 -1.41 10.58
C ASN A 15 -1.30 -2.94 10.80
N LYS A 16 -2.21 -3.63 10.09
CA LYS A 16 -2.43 -5.08 10.24
C LYS A 16 -2.37 -5.83 8.92
N GLY A 17 -3.10 -5.40 7.90
CA GLY A 17 -3.14 -6.13 6.64
C GLY A 17 -4.31 -5.79 5.73
N ALA A 18 -4.28 -6.37 4.54
CA ALA A 18 -5.31 -6.29 3.51
C ALA A 18 -5.19 -7.50 2.58
N ALA A 19 -6.14 -7.67 1.66
CA ALA A 19 -6.13 -8.76 0.68
C ALA A 19 -6.10 -10.19 1.28
N GLY A 20 -6.57 -10.35 2.53
CA GLY A 20 -6.47 -11.61 3.28
C GLY A 20 -5.05 -11.94 3.77
N LEU A 21 -4.12 -10.97 3.71
CA LEU A 21 -2.72 -11.10 4.07
C LEU A 21 -2.40 -10.16 5.24
N SER A 22 -1.45 -10.57 6.09
CA SER A 22 -1.05 -9.82 7.27
C SER A 22 0.37 -9.29 7.14
N LEU A 23 0.58 -8.05 7.58
CA LEU A 23 1.91 -7.49 7.78
C LEU A 23 2.71 -8.38 8.74
N GLY A 24 4.03 -8.43 8.55
CA GLY A 24 4.92 -9.34 9.29
C GLY A 24 4.97 -10.77 8.74
N MET A 25 4.16 -11.13 7.74
CA MET A 25 4.28 -12.41 7.04
C MET A 25 5.72 -12.60 6.51
N ARG A 26 6.29 -13.79 6.70
CA ARG A 26 7.63 -14.11 6.21
C ARG A 26 7.61 -14.33 4.70
N TYR A 27 8.59 -13.79 4.02
CA TYR A 27 8.75 -13.94 2.57
C TYR A 27 8.87 -15.41 2.14
N ALA A 28 9.65 -16.22 2.87
CA ALA A 28 9.78 -17.65 2.59
C ALA A 28 8.44 -18.39 2.72
N ASP A 29 7.69 -18.13 3.79
CA ASP A 29 6.37 -18.73 4.00
C ASP A 29 5.38 -18.35 2.90
N PHE A 30 5.47 -17.12 2.38
CA PHE A 30 4.69 -16.65 1.23
C PHE A 30 5.05 -17.44 -0.04
N LEU A 31 6.34 -17.56 -0.37
CA LEU A 31 6.79 -18.29 -1.57
C LEU A 31 6.41 -19.78 -1.53
N GLU A 32 6.50 -20.43 -0.37
CA GLU A 32 6.10 -21.83 -0.19
C GLU A 32 4.60 -22.08 -0.40
N GLN A 33 3.77 -21.04 -0.22
CA GLN A 33 2.32 -21.12 -0.29
C GLN A 33 1.73 -20.56 -1.59
N THR A 34 2.56 -20.14 -2.55
CA THR A 34 2.11 -19.43 -3.75
C THR A 34 2.61 -20.07 -5.03
N GLY A 35 1.77 -20.08 -6.06
CA GLY A 35 2.27 -20.16 -7.43
C GLY A 35 2.85 -18.80 -7.81
N HIS A 36 4.15 -18.76 -8.12
CA HIS A 36 4.86 -17.54 -8.45
C HIS A 36 5.83 -17.73 -9.62
N LEU A 37 6.16 -16.63 -10.28
CA LEU A 37 7.20 -16.51 -11.29
C LEU A 37 8.11 -15.35 -10.91
N PHE A 38 9.41 -15.61 -10.88
CA PHE A 38 10.41 -14.54 -10.77
C PHE A 38 10.49 -13.80 -12.09
N ILE A 39 10.60 -12.48 -12.00
CA ILE A 39 10.69 -11.55 -13.13
C ILE A 39 11.86 -10.60 -12.91
N ASP A 40 12.41 -10.10 -14.02
CA ASP A 40 13.50 -9.11 -14.00
C ASP A 40 12.96 -7.69 -14.25
N ASP A 41 11.83 -7.56 -14.95
CA ASP A 41 11.16 -6.28 -15.21
C ASP A 41 9.62 -6.41 -15.14
N TYR A 42 8.99 -5.72 -14.19
CA TYR A 42 7.53 -5.74 -14.06
C TYR A 42 6.80 -5.12 -15.26
N LEU A 43 7.34 -4.06 -15.87
CA LEU A 43 6.67 -3.36 -16.96
C LEU A 43 6.61 -4.21 -18.23
N GLU A 44 7.63 -5.04 -18.46
CA GLU A 44 7.70 -5.92 -19.64
C GLU A 44 6.98 -7.25 -19.43
N GLU A 45 6.83 -7.70 -18.17
CA GLU A 45 6.36 -9.04 -17.81
C GLU A 45 4.98 -9.08 -17.11
N SER A 46 4.30 -7.93 -17.02
CA SER A 46 2.94 -7.85 -16.46
C SER A 46 1.92 -8.52 -17.39
N ILE A 47 1.44 -9.69 -16.97
CA ILE A 47 0.39 -10.46 -17.63
C ILE A 47 -0.75 -10.61 -16.62
N PHE A 48 -1.98 -10.31 -17.04
CA PHE A 48 -3.18 -10.57 -16.24
C PHE A 48 -3.46 -12.07 -16.15
N ASP A 49 -2.97 -12.70 -15.09
CA ASP A 49 -3.22 -14.10 -14.78
C ASP A 49 -3.37 -14.35 -13.26
N ASN A 50 -3.43 -15.63 -12.87
CA ASN A 50 -3.61 -16.04 -11.48
C ASN A 50 -2.29 -16.50 -10.84
N VAL A 51 -1.18 -15.82 -11.15
CA VAL A 51 0.16 -16.16 -10.67
C VAL A 51 0.88 -14.92 -10.14
N TRP A 52 1.48 -15.02 -8.96
CA TRP A 52 2.27 -13.93 -8.39
C TRP A 52 3.52 -13.67 -9.23
N ARG A 53 3.79 -12.41 -9.57
CA ARG A 53 5.08 -12.01 -10.15
C ARG A 53 5.98 -11.47 -9.08
N VAL A 54 7.20 -11.98 -9.01
CA VAL A 54 8.14 -11.69 -7.93
C VAL A 54 9.36 -10.99 -8.51
N TYR A 55 9.54 -9.74 -8.11
CA TYR A 55 10.69 -8.92 -8.48
C TYR A 55 11.55 -8.70 -7.24
N GLU A 56 12.76 -9.23 -7.23
CA GLU A 56 13.71 -9.09 -6.12
C GLU A 56 14.69 -7.95 -6.43
N GLN A 57 14.48 -6.81 -5.80
CA GLN A 57 15.32 -5.63 -5.98
C GLN A 57 16.41 -5.58 -4.93
N LYS A 58 17.66 -5.57 -5.39
CA LYS A 58 18.83 -5.32 -4.55
C LYS A 58 19.77 -4.34 -5.24
N GLU A 59 19.59 -3.07 -4.92
CA GLU A 59 20.32 -1.97 -5.53
C GLU A 59 21.04 -1.13 -4.47
N PHE A 60 22.23 -0.67 -4.81
CA PHE A 60 22.96 0.29 -3.99
C PHE A 60 23.07 1.60 -4.76
N ASN A 61 22.50 2.67 -4.19
CA ASN A 61 22.63 4.00 -4.76
C ASN A 61 23.96 4.61 -4.31
N GLU A 62 24.91 4.70 -5.22
CA GLU A 62 26.26 5.23 -4.95
C GLU A 62 26.26 6.72 -4.56
N ILE A 63 25.23 7.49 -4.93
CA ILE A 63 25.16 8.93 -4.62
C ILE A 63 24.63 9.13 -3.20
N THR A 64 23.51 8.49 -2.87
CA THR A 64 22.88 8.62 -1.54
C THR A 64 23.47 7.69 -0.50
N GLN A 65 24.30 6.71 -0.92
CA GLN A 65 24.84 5.63 -0.09
C GLN A 65 23.75 4.76 0.57
N ILE A 66 22.56 4.73 -0.03
CA ILE A 66 21.41 3.95 0.45
C ILE A 66 21.34 2.63 -0.32
N GLN A 67 21.18 1.53 0.42
CA GLN A 67 20.86 0.23 -0.15
C GLN A 67 19.35 0.04 -0.18
N TYR A 68 18.79 -0.13 -1.37
CA TYR A 68 17.42 -0.58 -1.59
C TYR A 68 17.44 -2.11 -1.64
N ASN A 69 16.69 -2.74 -0.74
CA ASN A 69 16.61 -4.19 -0.64
C ASN A 69 15.16 -4.56 -0.35
N PHE A 70 14.40 -4.83 -1.41
CA PHE A 70 12.96 -5.07 -1.35
C PHE A 70 12.57 -6.17 -2.33
N ASN A 71 11.65 -7.03 -1.93
CA ASN A 71 11.03 -8.00 -2.83
C ASN A 71 9.58 -7.59 -3.05
N TYR A 72 9.24 -7.31 -4.30
CA TYR A 72 7.90 -6.91 -4.70
C TYR A 72 7.18 -8.13 -5.26
N CYS A 73 5.97 -8.41 -4.75
CA CYS A 73 5.12 -9.48 -5.25
C CYS A 73 3.82 -8.90 -5.79
N TYR A 74 3.65 -8.98 -7.10
CA TYR A 74 2.52 -8.38 -7.82
C TYR A 74 1.46 -9.43 -8.10
N TRP A 75 0.20 -9.04 -7.85
CA TRP A 75 -0.98 -9.75 -8.31
C TRP A 75 -1.75 -8.85 -9.26
N ASN A 76 -1.43 -8.98 -10.55
CA ASN A 76 -1.94 -8.10 -11.60
C ASN A 76 -1.80 -6.62 -11.19
N ASP A 77 -2.69 -5.76 -11.67
CA ASP A 77 -2.75 -4.35 -11.26
C ASP A 77 -3.67 -4.14 -10.03
N SER A 78 -3.74 -5.13 -9.13
CA SER A 78 -4.68 -5.09 -7.98
C SER A 78 -3.97 -4.97 -6.64
N VAL A 79 -2.94 -5.79 -6.41
CA VAL A 79 -2.26 -5.90 -5.12
C VAL A 79 -0.77 -6.01 -5.35
N VAL A 80 0.02 -5.23 -4.60
CA VAL A 80 1.46 -5.37 -4.52
C VAL A 80 1.87 -5.57 -3.07
N LEU A 81 2.59 -6.65 -2.81
CA LEU A 81 3.20 -6.92 -1.52
C LEU A 81 4.65 -6.44 -1.57
N VAL A 82 5.07 -5.70 -0.55
CA VAL A 82 6.43 -5.21 -0.42
C VAL A 82 7.07 -5.85 0.80
N PHE A 83 7.94 -6.82 0.55
CA PHE A 83 8.75 -7.44 1.59
C PHE A 83 10.07 -6.68 1.72
N ASN A 84 10.49 -6.45 2.95
CA ASN A 84 11.81 -5.91 3.23
C ASN A 84 12.85 -7.01 3.07
N GLY A 85 13.83 -6.79 2.20
CA GLY A 85 14.84 -7.80 1.88
C GLY A 85 15.84 -8.06 3.01
N ASN A 86 15.88 -7.23 4.05
CA ASN A 86 16.73 -7.43 5.24
C ASN A 86 15.99 -8.25 6.32
N SER A 87 14.78 -7.82 6.70
CA SER A 87 13.98 -8.52 7.71
C SER A 87 13.29 -9.76 7.13
N SER A 88 13.06 -9.79 5.82
CA SER A 88 12.21 -10.75 5.09
C SER A 88 10.75 -10.77 5.58
N GLU A 89 10.27 -9.65 6.12
CA GLU A 89 8.88 -9.48 6.55
C GLU A 89 8.11 -8.63 5.53
N LEU A 90 6.82 -8.92 5.39
CA LEU A 90 5.88 -8.08 4.65
C LEU A 90 5.68 -6.75 5.41
N GLU A 91 6.18 -5.66 4.86
CA GLU A 91 6.15 -4.32 5.49
C GLU A 91 5.07 -3.41 4.89
N SER A 92 4.65 -3.67 3.65
CA SER A 92 3.61 -2.89 2.99
C SER A 92 2.77 -3.74 2.03
N ILE A 93 1.47 -3.41 1.98
CA ILE A 93 0.48 -3.95 1.04
C ILE A 93 -0.15 -2.76 0.32
N GLN A 94 0.07 -2.68 -0.99
CA GLN A 94 -0.41 -1.59 -1.84
C GLN A 94 -1.59 -2.11 -2.66
N LEU A 95 -2.69 -1.36 -2.64
CA LEU A 95 -3.97 -1.74 -3.22
C LEU A 95 -4.33 -0.76 -4.33
N TYR A 96 -4.72 -1.27 -5.49
CA TYR A 96 -5.00 -0.51 -6.71
C TYR A 96 -6.40 -0.79 -7.23
N SER A 97 -6.74 -0.26 -8.41
CA SER A 97 -8.08 -0.24 -9.00
C SER A 97 -8.79 -1.62 -9.09
N GLY A 98 -8.03 -2.71 -9.16
CA GLY A 98 -8.57 -4.07 -9.13
C GLY A 98 -9.07 -4.54 -7.76
N TYR A 99 -8.64 -3.91 -6.67
CA TYR A 99 -9.09 -4.22 -5.30
C TYR A 99 -10.49 -3.66 -5.02
N LYS A 100 -11.32 -4.42 -4.29
CA LYS A 100 -12.74 -4.11 -4.02
C LYS A 100 -13.09 -4.01 -2.53
N GLY A 101 -12.17 -4.38 -1.65
CA GLY A 101 -12.32 -4.17 -0.21
C GLY A 101 -12.30 -2.70 0.18
N ALA A 102 -12.79 -2.42 1.39
CA ALA A 102 -12.96 -1.07 1.90
C ALA A 102 -12.05 -0.78 3.11
N LEU A 103 -11.54 0.44 3.19
CA LEU A 103 -10.96 1.03 4.38
C LEU A 103 -12.08 1.58 5.27
N PHE A 104 -12.05 1.22 6.56
CA PHE A 104 -13.09 1.55 7.53
C PHE A 104 -14.51 1.22 7.07
N GLU A 105 -14.65 0.12 6.31
CA GLU A 105 -15.94 -0.35 5.76
C GLU A 105 -16.63 0.62 4.78
N GLU A 106 -15.96 1.69 4.35
CA GLU A 106 -16.60 2.81 3.65
C GLU A 106 -15.82 3.36 2.45
N PHE A 107 -14.50 3.41 2.54
CA PHE A 107 -13.65 4.09 1.58
C PHE A 107 -12.94 3.10 0.65
N HIS A 108 -13.04 3.34 -0.66
CA HIS A 108 -12.58 2.42 -1.68
C HIS A 108 -11.58 3.10 -2.61
N ILE A 109 -10.77 2.29 -3.31
CA ILE A 109 -10.05 2.77 -4.49
C ILE A 109 -11.07 3.28 -5.52
N GLY A 110 -10.82 4.46 -6.07
CA GLY A 110 -11.73 5.16 -6.98
C GLY A 110 -12.71 6.12 -6.29
N ASP A 111 -12.77 6.17 -4.96
CA ASP A 111 -13.53 7.20 -4.26
C ASP A 111 -12.85 8.57 -4.44
N LYS A 112 -13.66 9.63 -4.45
CA LYS A 112 -13.15 11.00 -4.39
C LYS A 112 -12.53 11.27 -3.03
N LEU A 113 -11.38 11.94 -3.01
CA LEU A 113 -10.71 12.32 -1.78
C LEU A 113 -11.58 13.25 -0.90
N SER A 114 -12.44 14.07 -1.53
CA SER A 114 -13.42 14.92 -0.84
C SER A 114 -14.41 14.12 0.03
N LYS A 115 -14.79 12.90 -0.36
CA LYS A 115 -15.64 12.01 0.47
C LYS A 115 -14.92 11.60 1.75
N ILE A 116 -13.62 11.32 1.67
CA ILE A 116 -12.80 10.95 2.83
C ILE A 116 -12.59 12.16 3.74
N HIS A 117 -12.43 13.35 3.13
CA HIS A 117 -12.30 14.62 3.85
C HIS A 117 -13.55 14.99 4.68
N GLU A 118 -14.70 14.38 4.45
CA GLU A 118 -15.88 14.56 5.31
C GLU A 118 -15.66 13.98 6.72
N LYS A 119 -14.70 13.06 6.88
CA LYS A 119 -14.43 12.36 8.14
C LYS A 119 -13.01 12.52 8.68
N PHE A 120 -12.03 12.79 7.82
CA PHE A 120 -10.63 12.87 8.20
C PHE A 120 -9.97 14.09 7.58
N ASN A 121 -9.16 14.81 8.37
CA ASN A 121 -8.19 15.74 7.81
C ASN A 121 -6.99 14.98 7.24
N PHE A 122 -6.21 15.64 6.37
CA PHE A 122 -5.03 15.05 5.75
C PHE A 122 -3.75 15.76 6.16
N TYR A 123 -2.69 14.97 6.33
CA TYR A 123 -1.32 15.45 6.28
C TYR A 123 -0.71 15.01 4.94
N PHE A 124 -0.21 15.96 4.15
CA PHE A 124 0.35 15.66 2.83
C PHE A 124 1.88 15.69 2.86
N TYR A 125 2.50 14.56 2.53
CA TYR A 125 3.95 14.43 2.47
C TYR A 125 4.36 13.41 1.41
N ALA A 126 5.42 13.70 0.66
CA ALA A 126 5.97 12.83 -0.38
C ALA A 126 4.90 12.28 -1.36
N ASP A 127 4.01 13.17 -1.84
CA ASP A 127 2.92 12.86 -2.77
C ASP A 127 1.87 11.86 -2.25
N VAL A 128 1.73 11.79 -0.93
CA VAL A 128 0.84 10.87 -0.22
C VAL A 128 0.04 11.63 0.84
N HIS A 129 -1.24 11.28 0.99
CA HIS A 129 -2.14 11.79 2.02
C HIS A 129 -2.23 10.78 3.18
N TYR A 130 -1.74 11.18 4.33
CA TYR A 130 -1.91 10.48 5.60
C TYR A 130 -3.18 10.98 6.30
N LEU A 131 -3.90 10.09 6.97
CA LEU A 131 -5.10 10.45 7.72
C LEU A 131 -4.71 10.97 9.10
N ILE A 132 -5.20 12.16 9.47
CA ILE A 132 -5.00 12.71 10.80
C ILE A 132 -6.00 12.06 11.77
N ASP A 133 -5.52 11.64 12.95
CA ASP A 133 -6.37 11.16 14.05
C ASP A 133 -6.80 12.34 14.93
N ASP A 134 -7.97 12.89 14.62
CA ASP A 134 -8.56 14.01 15.36
C ASP A 134 -8.93 13.66 16.82
N ASN A 135 -8.83 12.38 17.23
CA ASN A 135 -9.09 11.97 18.62
C ASN A 135 -7.86 12.14 19.54
N VAL A 136 -6.69 12.39 18.97
CA VAL A 136 -5.46 12.59 19.72
C VAL A 136 -5.20 14.08 19.86
N TYR A 137 -5.22 14.57 21.11
CA TYR A 137 -4.84 15.94 21.39
C TYR A 137 -3.32 16.08 21.30
N ILE A 138 -2.87 17.00 20.46
CA ILE A 138 -1.48 17.41 20.30
C ILE A 138 -1.37 18.91 20.57
N ASP A 139 -0.25 19.33 21.16
CA ASP A 139 0.04 20.74 21.29
C ASP A 139 0.29 21.35 19.90
N SER A 140 -0.10 22.61 19.70
CA SER A 140 -0.15 23.26 18.37
C SER A 140 1.19 23.37 17.64
N ASP A 141 2.30 23.08 18.31
CA ASP A 141 3.65 23.13 17.78
C ASP A 141 4.19 21.73 17.37
N GLU A 142 3.41 20.67 17.59
CA GLU A 142 3.79 19.29 17.23
C GLU A 142 3.16 18.84 15.89
N ASP A 143 3.80 17.87 15.26
CA ASP A 143 3.27 17.21 14.05
C ASP A 143 1.89 16.58 14.33
N PRO A 144 1.00 16.54 13.33
CA PRO A 144 -0.31 15.92 13.50
C PRO A 144 -0.18 14.46 13.94
N ALA A 145 -1.02 14.05 14.91
CA ALA A 145 -1.20 12.64 15.21
C ALA A 145 -1.84 11.97 13.99
N LEU A 146 -1.21 10.92 13.46
CA LEU A 146 -1.67 10.21 12.27
C LEU A 146 -2.32 8.89 12.65
N ILE A 147 -3.32 8.47 11.87
CA ILE A 147 -3.79 7.09 11.90
C ILE A 147 -2.67 6.22 11.33
N GLU A 148 -2.09 5.40 12.19
CA GLU A 148 -0.94 4.57 11.86
C GLU A 148 -1.24 3.52 10.76
N GLY A 149 -0.25 3.31 9.90
CA GLY A 149 -0.21 2.18 8.99
C GLY A 149 -1.19 2.24 7.83
N VAL A 150 -1.68 3.43 7.47
CA VAL A 150 -2.44 3.67 6.24
C VAL A 150 -2.08 5.00 5.58
N ALA A 151 -2.06 5.00 4.25
CA ALA A 151 -1.76 6.16 3.43
C ALA A 151 -2.53 6.07 2.11
N LEU A 152 -2.91 7.22 1.57
CA LEU A 152 -3.64 7.34 0.31
C LEU A 152 -2.75 8.03 -0.73
N LYS A 153 -2.76 7.54 -1.97
CA LYS A 153 -2.20 8.26 -3.11
C LYS A 153 -3.31 8.52 -4.11
N THR A 154 -3.29 9.73 -4.67
CA THR A 154 -4.28 10.19 -5.64
C THR A 154 -3.67 10.36 -7.02
N ASP A 155 -4.57 10.54 -7.99
CA ASP A 155 -4.27 10.94 -9.37
C ASP A 155 -3.56 12.31 -9.45
N TYR A 156 -3.63 13.09 -8.39
CA TYR A 156 -2.95 14.37 -8.25
C TYR A 156 -1.76 14.21 -7.28
N LEU A 157 -0.61 14.79 -7.66
CA LEU A 157 0.62 14.82 -6.83
C LEU A 157 0.68 16.09 -5.96
N ILE A 158 -0.46 16.51 -5.42
CA ILE A 158 -0.59 17.72 -4.60
C ILE A 158 -1.50 17.49 -3.39
N GLU A 159 -1.37 18.37 -2.40
CA GLU A 159 -2.22 18.41 -1.22
C GLU A 159 -3.70 18.56 -1.62
N TYR A 160 -4.59 17.97 -0.81
CA TYR A 160 -6.03 18.17 -0.99
C TYR A 160 -6.40 19.65 -0.88
N SER A 161 -7.22 20.12 -1.81
CA SER A 161 -7.85 21.43 -1.73
C SER A 161 -9.28 21.34 -2.21
N SER A 162 -10.19 22.11 -1.59
CA SER A 162 -11.56 22.25 -2.06
C SER A 162 -11.64 22.80 -3.50
N THR A 163 -10.59 23.50 -3.96
CA THR A 163 -10.42 23.96 -5.35
C THR A 163 -10.31 22.80 -6.34
N TYR A 164 -9.69 21.69 -5.91
CA TYR A 164 -9.43 20.48 -6.70
C TYR A 164 -10.12 19.27 -6.04
N SER A 165 -11.42 19.42 -5.76
CA SER A 165 -12.19 18.41 -5.02
C SER A 165 -12.46 17.11 -5.79
N ASP A 166 -11.99 17.02 -7.03
CA ASP A 166 -12.15 15.89 -7.94
C ASP A 166 -11.01 14.87 -7.87
N HIS A 167 -10.00 15.07 -7.01
CA HIS A 167 -8.97 14.06 -6.73
C HIS A 167 -9.62 12.70 -6.44
N VAL A 168 -9.09 11.66 -7.04
CA VAL A 168 -9.54 10.28 -6.87
C VAL A 168 -8.44 9.47 -6.20
N VAL A 169 -8.81 8.61 -5.25
CA VAL A 169 -7.89 7.66 -4.64
C VAL A 169 -7.50 6.61 -5.67
N GLU A 170 -6.24 6.60 -6.09
CA GLU A 170 -5.68 5.61 -7.03
C GLU A 170 -5.06 4.42 -6.29
N GLN A 171 -4.56 4.66 -5.08
CA GLN A 171 -3.92 3.64 -4.26
C GLN A 171 -4.19 3.86 -2.78
N ILE A 172 -4.43 2.76 -2.07
CA ILE A 172 -4.39 2.69 -0.60
C ILE A 172 -3.19 1.83 -0.23
N ASN A 173 -2.27 2.38 0.56
CA ASN A 173 -1.13 1.66 1.11
C ASN A 173 -1.40 1.31 2.58
N VAL A 174 -1.27 0.05 2.95
CA VAL A 174 -1.27 -0.43 4.34
C VAL A 174 0.16 -0.82 4.69
N PHE A 175 0.70 -0.28 5.77
CA PHE A 175 2.10 -0.49 6.13
C PHE A 175 2.29 -0.63 7.64
N LYS A 176 3.44 -1.19 8.04
CA LYS A 176 3.83 -1.33 9.45
C LYS A 176 4.39 0.01 9.93
N ALA A 177 3.73 0.61 10.93
CA ALA A 177 4.19 1.85 11.57
C ALA A 177 5.28 1.57 12.62
#